data_AF-A0A5N3PB96-F1
#
_entry.id   AF-A0A5N3PB96-F1
#
_cell.length_a   1.000
_cell.length_b   1.000
_cell.length_c   1.000
_cell.angle_alpha   90.00
_cell.angle_beta   90.00
_cell.angle_gamma   90.00
#
_symmetry.space_group_name_H-M   'P 1'
#
loop_
_entity.id
_entity.type
_entity.pdbx_description
1 polymer ?
#
loop_
_entity_poly.entity_id
_entity_poly.type
_entity_poly.pdbx_seq_one_letter_code
_entity_poly.pdbx_strand_id
1 'polypeptide(L)'
;MTARNHDLASPPVALSALRGASEVIAVCGVAAMLLGACSTTETFVSAPIAAAPSIPAESVVGRWGLASYHRDTDRERTLKEARSQCNNPYVIKAGTNGGVVMNLADEAEPSELHIKSSADGRTFIGRAGPPGEITDMELSAYDGKVMTIQYLDPDVTARYGTMVYVKCDQASGTPSKPKATGATG
;
A
#
# COMPACT_ATOMS: atom_id res chain seq x y z
N MET A 1 -14.55 12.46 50.03
CA MET A 1 -13.28 12.99 50.59
C MET A 1 -12.47 11.84 51.14
N THR A 2 -11.39 11.45 50.46
CA THR A 2 -10.06 11.12 51.02
C THR A 2 -9.17 10.77 49.82
N ALA A 3 -8.22 11.64 49.52
CA ALA A 3 -7.17 11.43 48.53
C ALA A 3 -6.12 10.46 49.07
N ARG A 4 -5.45 9.71 48.18
CA ARG A 4 -4.06 9.25 48.37
C ARG A 4 -3.40 9.02 47.01
N ASN A 5 -2.54 9.97 46.65
CA ASN A 5 -1.50 9.83 45.64
C ASN A 5 -0.33 9.02 46.23
N HIS A 6 0.26 8.11 45.47
CA HIS A 6 1.64 7.63 45.66
C HIS A 6 2.26 7.23 44.31
N ASP A 7 2.89 8.22 43.70
CA ASP A 7 4.25 8.28 43.15
C ASP A 7 5.18 7.03 43.08
N LEU A 8 6.05 7.10 42.04
CA LEU A 8 7.42 6.55 41.87
C LEU A 8 7.59 5.13 41.28
N ALA A 9 8.17 5.03 40.07
CA ALA A 9 9.64 4.99 39.87
C ALA A 9 10.03 4.41 38.49
N SER A 10 10.77 5.20 37.71
CA SER A 10 11.47 4.79 36.48
C SER A 10 12.73 3.95 36.78
N PRO A 11 13.18 3.04 35.88
CA PRO A 11 14.49 2.41 35.97
C PRO A 11 15.62 3.26 35.35
N PRO A 12 16.87 3.17 35.87
CA PRO A 12 18.00 4.00 35.45
C PRO A 12 18.75 3.47 34.22
N VAL A 13 19.27 4.43 33.45
CA VAL A 13 20.22 4.26 32.34
C VAL A 13 21.60 3.89 32.92
N ALA A 14 22.16 2.75 32.50
CA ALA A 14 23.51 2.34 32.86
C ALA A 14 24.51 2.71 31.74
N LEU A 15 25.34 3.71 32.03
CA LEU A 15 26.48 4.15 31.22
C LEU A 15 27.73 3.40 31.72
N SER A 16 28.27 2.47 30.94
CA SER A 16 29.54 1.82 31.25
C SER A 16 30.67 2.48 30.46
N ALA A 17 31.64 3.03 31.18
CA ALA A 17 32.88 3.58 30.69
C ALA A 17 34.07 2.80 31.27
N LEU A 18 35.27 3.16 30.79
CA LEU A 18 36.63 2.69 31.12
C LEU A 18 37.13 1.50 30.27
N ARG A 19 38.39 1.38 29.84
CA ARG A 19 39.64 2.18 29.70
C ARG A 19 40.76 1.12 29.70
N GLY A 20 41.82 1.32 28.91
CA GLY A 20 43.06 0.53 28.98
C GLY A 20 43.52 0.10 27.58
N ALA A 21 44.40 0.81 26.88
CA ALA A 21 45.84 1.05 27.09
C ALA A 21 46.74 -0.11 26.62
N SER A 22 47.55 0.23 25.61
CA SER A 22 48.80 -0.36 25.09
C SER A 22 49.30 -1.73 25.55
N GLU A 23 49.65 -2.57 24.57
CA GLU A 23 50.99 -3.18 24.54
C GLU A 23 51.49 -3.41 23.11
N VAL A 24 52.77 -3.09 22.91
CA VAL A 24 53.55 -3.21 21.67
C VAL A 24 54.49 -4.39 21.85
N ILE A 25 54.46 -5.39 20.97
CA ILE A 25 55.57 -6.36 20.83
C ILE A 25 55.93 -6.53 19.35
N ALA A 26 57.22 -6.44 19.11
CA ALA A 26 57.90 -6.25 17.85
C ALA A 26 58.29 -7.57 17.14
N VAL A 27 58.21 -7.50 15.80
CA VAL A 27 59.20 -7.95 14.77
C VAL A 27 59.76 -9.38 14.85
N CYS A 28 59.50 -10.20 13.82
CA CYS A 28 60.43 -10.55 12.71
C CYS A 28 59.99 -11.88 12.06
N GLY A 29 59.82 -11.95 10.73
CA GLY A 29 59.55 -13.24 10.09
C GLY A 29 59.14 -13.25 8.61
N VAL A 30 60.11 -12.94 7.74
CA VAL A 30 60.34 -13.52 6.40
C VAL A 30 59.28 -13.40 5.31
N ALA A 31 59.76 -12.89 4.18
CA ALA A 31 59.09 -12.70 2.90
C ALA A 31 58.57 -14.00 2.25
N ALA A 32 57.40 -13.92 1.62
CA ALA A 32 57.03 -14.75 0.48
C ALA A 32 55.96 -14.05 -0.38
N MET A 33 56.06 -14.32 -1.68
CA MET A 33 55.41 -13.70 -2.82
C MET A 33 53.87 -13.80 -2.81
N LEU A 34 53.17 -12.90 -3.52
CA LEU A 34 52.31 -13.21 -4.68
C LEU A 34 51.42 -12.01 -5.10
N LEU A 35 51.18 -11.96 -6.41
CA LEU A 35 50.39 -11.00 -7.17
C LEU A 35 48.93 -10.89 -6.69
N GLY A 36 48.33 -9.70 -6.75
CA GLY A 36 46.88 -9.58 -6.56
C GLY A 36 46.37 -8.15 -6.61
N ALA A 37 45.79 -7.79 -7.75
CA ALA A 37 44.93 -6.65 -8.06
C ALA A 37 44.56 -5.68 -6.91
N CYS A 38 44.86 -4.40 -7.14
CA CYS A 38 44.06 -3.31 -6.60
C CYS A 38 42.62 -3.48 -7.10
N SER A 39 41.74 -3.95 -6.25
CA SER A 39 40.30 -3.76 -6.41
C SER A 39 39.83 -3.15 -5.10
N THR A 40 39.74 -1.82 -5.12
CA THR A 40 38.97 -1.03 -4.17
C THR A 40 37.61 -1.68 -4.03
N THR A 41 37.43 -2.48 -2.99
CA THR A 41 36.13 -3.03 -2.63
C THR A 41 35.45 -1.93 -1.83
N GLU A 42 34.81 -1.01 -2.55
CA GLU A 42 33.87 -0.08 -1.92
C GLU A 42 32.75 -0.94 -1.34
N THR A 43 32.75 -1.04 0.00
CA THR A 43 31.69 -1.69 0.73
C THR A 43 30.52 -0.72 0.72
N PHE A 44 29.77 -0.72 -0.39
CA PHE A 44 28.48 -0.05 -0.45
C PHE A 44 27.56 -0.74 0.55
N VAL A 45 27.36 -0.11 1.70
CA VAL A 45 26.26 -0.44 2.60
C VAL A 45 24.99 -0.18 1.80
N SER A 46 24.38 -1.22 1.23
CA SER A 46 23.07 -1.11 0.62
C SER A 46 22.12 -0.59 1.69
N ALA A 47 21.70 0.67 1.56
CA ALA A 47 20.47 1.11 2.19
C ALA A 47 19.37 0.13 1.79
N PRO A 48 18.45 -0.28 2.70
CA PRO A 48 17.34 -1.13 2.32
C PRO A 48 16.57 -0.38 1.22
N ILE A 49 16.65 -0.94 0.00
CA ILE A 49 15.82 -0.50 -1.12
C ILE A 49 14.39 -0.68 -0.61
N ALA A 50 13.67 0.43 -0.42
CA ALA A 50 12.25 0.36 -0.17
C ALA A 50 11.65 -0.54 -1.27
N ALA A 51 11.05 -1.66 -0.87
CA ALA A 51 10.52 -2.61 -1.82
C ALA A 51 9.60 -1.85 -2.79
N ALA A 52 9.87 -1.97 -4.10
CA ALA A 52 8.96 -1.41 -5.10
C ALA A 52 7.55 -1.91 -4.77
N PRO A 53 6.51 -1.06 -4.88
CA PRO A 53 5.16 -1.50 -4.60
C PRO A 53 4.87 -2.72 -5.47
N SER A 54 4.39 -3.79 -4.84
CA SER A 54 4.12 -5.05 -5.54
C SER A 54 3.08 -4.89 -6.67
N ILE A 55 2.32 -3.79 -6.63
CA ILE A 55 1.30 -3.41 -7.58
C ILE A 55 1.62 -2.00 -8.10
N PRO A 56 1.92 -1.83 -9.41
CA PRO A 56 2.17 -0.51 -9.98
C PRO A 56 0.88 0.31 -10.03
N ALA A 57 0.99 1.63 -9.80
CA ALA A 57 -0.13 2.57 -9.78
C ALA A 57 -0.98 2.51 -11.07
N GLU A 58 -0.31 2.36 -12.21
CA GLU A 58 -0.92 2.30 -13.54
C GLU A 58 -1.88 1.11 -13.69
N SER A 59 -1.65 0.02 -12.95
CA SER A 59 -2.51 -1.17 -13.04
C SER A 59 -3.91 -0.91 -12.49
N VAL A 60 -4.05 -0.07 -11.46
CA VAL A 60 -5.36 0.22 -10.84
C VAL A 60 -6.11 1.33 -11.57
N VAL A 61 -5.45 2.11 -12.44
CA VAL A 61 -6.09 3.14 -13.27
C VAL A 61 -7.15 2.53 -14.19
N GLY A 62 -8.34 3.13 -14.23
CA GLY A 62 -9.42 2.71 -15.13
C GLY A 62 -10.83 2.92 -14.57
N ARG A 63 -11.79 2.29 -15.24
CA ARG A 63 -13.22 2.29 -14.87
C ARG A 63 -13.53 1.07 -14.03
N TRP A 64 -14.21 1.27 -12.91
CA TRP A 64 -14.52 0.26 -11.93
C TRP A 64 -15.99 0.33 -11.52
N GLY A 65 -16.63 -0.82 -11.44
CA GLY A 65 -17.88 -0.99 -10.72
C GLY A 65 -17.57 -1.15 -9.24
N LEU A 66 -18.29 -0.45 -8.37
CA LEU A 66 -18.00 -0.36 -6.95
C LEU A 66 -19.20 -0.81 -6.12
N ALA A 67 -18.95 -1.64 -5.11
CA ALA A 67 -19.91 -1.98 -4.06
C ALA A 67 -19.17 -2.36 -2.77
N SER A 68 -19.89 -2.61 -1.68
CA SER A 68 -19.29 -3.02 -0.41
C SER A 68 -20.11 -4.07 0.34
N TYR A 69 -19.45 -4.76 1.28
CA TYR A 69 -20.08 -5.74 2.17
C TYR A 69 -19.44 -5.72 3.55
N HIS A 70 -20.21 -6.08 4.58
CA HIS A 70 -19.70 -6.21 5.96
C HIS A 70 -19.43 -7.65 6.39
N ARG A 71 -20.03 -8.63 5.71
CA ARG A 71 -19.87 -10.06 6.03
C ARG A 71 -19.32 -10.79 4.82
N ASP A 72 -18.32 -11.64 5.02
CA ASP A 72 -17.68 -12.36 3.91
C ASP A 72 -18.66 -13.23 3.12
N THR A 73 -19.73 -13.71 3.75
CA THR A 73 -20.81 -14.47 3.09
C THR A 73 -21.55 -13.66 2.02
N ASP A 74 -21.50 -12.33 2.08
CA ASP A 74 -22.13 -11.44 1.10
C ASP A 74 -21.22 -11.15 -0.12
N ARG A 75 -19.93 -11.51 -0.06
CA ARG A 75 -18.92 -11.12 -1.06
C ARG A 75 -19.31 -11.46 -2.50
N GLU A 76 -19.79 -12.67 -2.76
CA GLU A 76 -20.13 -13.09 -4.14
C GLU A 76 -21.30 -12.27 -4.72
N ARG A 77 -22.32 -12.00 -3.89
CA ARG A 77 -23.44 -11.13 -4.28
C ARG A 77 -22.93 -9.72 -4.57
N THR A 78 -22.12 -9.16 -3.68
CA THR A 78 -21.59 -7.80 -3.83
C THR A 78 -20.67 -7.67 -5.06
N LEU A 79 -19.91 -8.70 -5.43
CA LEU A 79 -19.14 -8.70 -6.68
C LEU A 79 -20.04 -8.61 -7.94
N LYS A 80 -21.23 -9.23 -7.91
CA LYS A 80 -22.22 -9.10 -8.99
C LYS A 80 -22.82 -7.70 -9.01
N GLU A 81 -23.12 -7.14 -7.85
CA GLU A 81 -23.62 -5.76 -7.71
C GLU A 81 -22.60 -4.74 -8.20
N ALA A 82 -21.33 -4.84 -7.79
CA ALA A 82 -20.24 -3.99 -8.27
C ALA A 82 -20.19 -4.02 -9.80
N ARG A 83 -20.20 -5.21 -10.42
CA ARG A 83 -20.22 -5.34 -11.89
C ARG A 83 -21.43 -4.66 -12.54
N SER A 84 -22.60 -4.71 -11.90
CA SER A 84 -23.81 -4.04 -12.42
C SER A 84 -23.70 -2.50 -12.43
N GLN A 85 -22.82 -1.92 -11.62
CA GLN A 85 -22.55 -0.47 -11.59
C GLN A 85 -21.69 0.03 -12.76
N CYS A 86 -21.25 -0.84 -13.67
CA CYS A 86 -20.38 -0.43 -14.77
C CYS A 86 -21.00 0.51 -15.82
N ASN A 87 -22.31 0.73 -15.76
CA ASN A 87 -23.01 1.77 -16.52
C ASN A 87 -22.79 3.18 -15.93
N ASN A 88 -22.41 3.29 -14.66
CA ASN A 88 -22.00 4.53 -13.99
C ASN A 88 -20.75 4.28 -13.12
N PRO A 89 -19.58 4.05 -13.74
CA PRO A 89 -18.42 3.52 -13.04
C PRO A 89 -17.72 4.58 -12.20
N TYR A 90 -17.07 4.11 -11.13
CA TYR A 90 -16.02 4.84 -10.44
C TYR A 90 -14.76 4.90 -11.31
N VAL A 91 -14.20 6.09 -11.52
CA VAL A 91 -13.04 6.28 -12.40
C VAL A 91 -11.81 6.63 -11.57
N ILE A 92 -10.85 5.71 -11.54
CA ILE A 92 -9.52 5.94 -10.97
C ILE A 92 -8.63 6.48 -12.09
N LYS A 93 -8.08 7.68 -11.92
CA LYS A 93 -7.15 8.29 -12.89
C LYS A 93 -5.71 8.13 -12.44
N ALA A 94 -4.77 8.23 -13.37
CA ALA A 94 -3.36 8.41 -13.03
C ALA A 94 -3.17 9.79 -12.36
N GLY A 95 -2.39 9.81 -11.29
CA GLY A 95 -1.92 11.03 -10.65
C GLY A 95 -0.72 11.63 -11.38
N THR A 96 -0.40 12.88 -11.08
CA THR A 96 0.72 13.59 -11.72
C THR A 96 2.08 13.22 -11.12
N ASN A 97 2.09 12.64 -9.92
CA ASN A 97 3.27 12.29 -9.14
C ASN A 97 3.46 10.76 -9.04
N GLY A 98 2.92 10.01 -10.00
CA GLY A 98 2.96 8.54 -10.02
C GLY A 98 2.00 7.88 -9.04
N GLY A 99 1.06 8.64 -8.47
CA GLY A 99 -0.05 8.11 -7.69
C GLY A 99 -1.28 7.80 -8.54
N VAL A 100 -2.41 7.64 -7.87
CA VAL A 100 -3.73 7.46 -8.46
C VAL A 100 -4.71 8.43 -7.82
N VAL A 101 -5.58 9.00 -8.63
CA VAL A 101 -6.58 9.96 -8.16
C VAL A 101 -7.84 9.20 -7.80
N MET A 102 -8.15 9.17 -6.50
CA MET A 102 -9.34 8.54 -5.93
C MET A 102 -9.74 9.21 -4.60
N ASN A 103 -10.89 8.83 -4.06
CA ASN A 103 -11.42 9.39 -2.82
C ASN A 103 -10.94 8.55 -1.65
N LEU A 104 -10.53 9.23 -0.57
CA LEU A 104 -10.50 8.63 0.77
C LEU A 104 -11.93 8.54 1.32
N ALA A 105 -12.08 7.82 2.43
CA ALA A 105 -13.36 7.79 3.13
C ALA A 105 -13.81 9.21 3.52
N ASP A 106 -15.10 9.48 3.34
CA ASP A 106 -15.76 10.76 3.66
C ASP A 106 -15.24 11.99 2.89
N GLU A 107 -14.22 11.86 2.05
CA GLU A 107 -13.72 12.93 1.20
C GLU A 107 -14.53 13.01 -0.09
N ALA A 108 -15.29 14.11 -0.25
CA ALA A 108 -16.07 14.35 -1.47
C ALA A 108 -15.19 14.57 -2.71
N GLU A 109 -14.04 15.22 -2.52
CA GLU A 109 -13.10 15.51 -3.58
C GLU A 109 -12.06 14.39 -3.72
N PRO A 110 -11.80 13.90 -4.94
CA PRO A 110 -10.74 12.93 -5.15
C PRO A 110 -9.38 13.62 -5.00
N SER A 111 -8.43 12.92 -4.39
CA SER A 111 -7.05 13.37 -4.18
C SER A 111 -6.06 12.36 -4.76
N GLU A 112 -4.83 12.79 -5.02
CA GLU A 112 -3.77 11.86 -5.44
C GLU A 112 -3.30 11.04 -4.25
N LEU A 113 -3.44 9.71 -4.36
CA LEU A 113 -3.01 8.72 -3.40
C LEU A 113 -1.88 7.87 -3.97
N HIS A 114 -1.04 7.33 -3.12
CA HIS A 114 0.09 6.48 -3.49
C HIS A 114 -0.17 5.04 -3.09
N ILE A 115 0.26 4.11 -3.96
CA ILE A 115 0.36 2.69 -3.62
C ILE A 115 1.67 2.48 -2.87
N LYS A 116 1.57 1.94 -1.67
CA LYS A 116 2.68 1.73 -0.73
C LYS A 116 2.75 0.26 -0.36
N SER A 117 3.94 -0.30 -0.20
CA SER A 117 4.12 -1.67 0.30
C SER A 117 4.90 -1.66 1.60
N SER A 118 4.48 -2.48 2.55
CA SER A 118 5.16 -2.68 3.84
C SER A 118 6.09 -3.89 3.80
N ALA A 119 6.99 -3.96 4.79
CA ALA A 119 7.97 -5.05 4.89
C ALA A 119 7.35 -6.43 5.13
N ASP A 120 6.14 -6.49 5.69
CA ASP A 120 5.36 -7.73 5.88
C ASP A 120 4.56 -8.14 4.62
N GLY A 121 4.74 -7.44 3.50
CA GLY A 121 4.17 -7.79 2.21
C GLY A 121 2.74 -7.29 1.98
N ARG A 122 2.20 -6.44 2.86
CA ARG A 122 0.89 -5.80 2.66
C ARG A 122 1.02 -4.59 1.74
N THR A 123 -0.09 -4.25 1.09
CA THR A 123 -0.17 -3.12 0.15
C THR A 123 -1.26 -2.17 0.60
N PHE A 124 -0.96 -0.88 0.55
CA PHE A 124 -1.83 0.19 1.00
C PHE A 124 -2.00 1.26 -0.07
N ILE A 125 -3.15 1.93 -0.05
CA ILE A 125 -3.46 3.09 -0.86
C ILE A 125 -3.83 4.23 0.09
N GLY A 126 -3.10 5.34 0.01
CA GLY A 126 -3.38 6.49 0.86
C GLY A 126 -2.48 7.67 0.53
N ARG A 127 -2.47 8.68 1.39
CA ARG A 127 -1.61 9.86 1.18
C ARG A 127 -0.12 9.47 1.17
N ALA A 128 0.71 10.32 0.57
CA ALA A 128 2.15 10.15 0.59
C ALA A 128 2.67 10.04 2.05
N GLY A 129 3.54 9.08 2.30
CA GLY A 129 4.05 8.77 3.64
C GLY A 129 4.34 7.28 3.82
N PRO A 130 4.61 6.83 5.06
CA PRO A 130 4.76 5.42 5.39
C PRO A 130 3.50 4.59 5.06
N PRO A 131 3.62 3.28 4.79
CA PRO A 131 2.48 2.37 4.67
C PRO A 131 1.85 2.08 6.03
N GLY A 132 0.52 1.89 6.06
CA GLY A 132 -0.19 1.41 7.24
C GLY A 132 -0.67 2.54 8.17
N GLU A 133 -0.74 3.77 7.68
CA GLU A 133 -1.34 4.89 8.40
C GLU A 133 -2.84 4.65 8.60
N ILE A 134 -3.44 5.15 9.68
CA ILE A 134 -4.85 4.87 9.98
C ILE A 134 -5.81 5.33 8.86
N THR A 135 -5.41 6.34 8.09
CA THR A 135 -6.16 6.86 6.93
C THR A 135 -5.94 6.07 5.64
N ASP A 136 -5.04 5.07 5.66
CA ASP A 136 -4.81 4.20 4.52
C ASP A 136 -5.93 3.18 4.33
N MET A 137 -6.07 2.78 3.08
CA MET A 137 -6.84 1.64 2.64
C MET A 137 -5.89 0.49 2.35
N GLU A 138 -6.08 -0.66 2.97
CA GLU A 138 -5.37 -1.89 2.59
C GLU A 138 -5.97 -2.49 1.32
N LEU A 139 -5.11 -2.75 0.34
CA LEU A 139 -5.43 -3.52 -0.85
C LEU A 139 -5.27 -5.02 -0.52
N SER A 140 -6.29 -5.60 0.12
CA SER A 140 -6.21 -6.96 0.67
C SER A 140 -6.28 -8.06 -0.39
N ALA A 141 -6.76 -7.76 -1.61
CA ALA A 141 -6.66 -8.67 -2.75
C ALA A 141 -6.71 -7.91 -4.08
N TYR A 142 -5.89 -8.34 -5.04
CA TYR A 142 -5.87 -7.79 -6.39
C TYR A 142 -5.45 -8.84 -7.43
N ASP A 143 -6.23 -8.98 -8.51
CA ASP A 143 -5.92 -9.89 -9.64
C ASP A 143 -5.90 -9.19 -11.01
N GLY A 144 -5.93 -7.85 -11.03
CA GLY A 144 -6.03 -7.03 -12.25
C GLY A 144 -7.47 -6.80 -12.73
N LYS A 145 -8.45 -7.60 -12.29
CA LYS A 145 -9.87 -7.47 -12.63
C LYS A 145 -10.74 -7.18 -11.42
N VAL A 146 -10.34 -7.62 -10.24
CA VAL A 146 -11.02 -7.39 -8.97
C VAL A 146 -10.00 -6.85 -7.99
N MET A 147 -10.40 -5.77 -7.32
CA MET A 147 -9.67 -5.15 -6.23
C MET A 147 -10.55 -5.18 -4.99
N THR A 148 -10.04 -5.72 -3.89
CA THR A 148 -10.71 -5.72 -2.58
C THR A 148 -9.94 -4.79 -1.66
N ILE A 149 -10.64 -3.82 -1.08
CA ILE A 149 -10.08 -2.78 -0.22
C ILE A 149 -10.75 -2.82 1.15
N GLN A 150 -9.94 -2.70 2.20
CA GLN A 150 -10.39 -2.52 3.58
C GLN A 150 -9.79 -1.24 4.17
N TYR A 151 -10.57 -0.48 4.94
CA TYR A 151 -10.03 0.67 5.65
C TYR A 151 -9.30 0.22 6.92
N LEU A 152 -8.20 0.89 7.27
CA LEU A 152 -7.50 0.60 8.53
C LEU A 152 -8.19 1.21 9.74
N ASP A 153 -8.83 2.37 9.56
CA ASP A 153 -9.66 2.97 10.59
C ASP A 153 -10.92 2.09 10.86
N PRO A 154 -11.08 1.57 12.09
CA PRO A 154 -12.22 0.71 12.42
C PRO A 154 -13.57 1.42 12.36
N ASP A 155 -13.63 2.73 12.60
CA ASP A 155 -14.87 3.51 12.53
C ASP A 155 -15.30 3.72 11.07
N VAL A 156 -14.33 3.83 10.16
CA VAL A 156 -14.58 3.85 8.71
C VAL A 156 -15.03 2.47 8.23
N THR A 157 -14.34 1.42 8.64
CA THR A 157 -14.70 0.03 8.30
C THR A 157 -16.09 -0.34 8.81
N ALA A 158 -16.49 0.10 10.01
CA ALA A 158 -17.83 -0.14 10.53
C ALA A 158 -18.92 0.50 9.65
N ARG A 159 -18.66 1.67 9.07
CA ARG A 159 -19.62 2.41 8.24
C ARG A 159 -19.69 1.89 6.81
N TYR A 160 -18.54 1.64 6.19
CA TYR A 160 -18.46 1.34 4.76
C TYR A 160 -18.26 -0.14 4.43
N GLY A 161 -17.71 -0.91 5.37
CA GLY A 161 -17.37 -2.31 5.17
C GLY A 161 -16.17 -2.50 4.24
N THR A 162 -16.03 -3.73 3.73
CA THR A 162 -15.04 -4.11 2.73
C THR A 162 -15.52 -3.67 1.35
N MET A 163 -14.74 -2.84 0.69
CA MET A 163 -15.03 -2.36 -0.66
C MET A 163 -14.55 -3.38 -1.69
N VAL A 164 -15.35 -3.60 -2.73
CA VAL A 164 -14.94 -4.36 -3.93
C VAL A 164 -15.11 -3.52 -5.18
N TYR A 165 -14.04 -3.51 -5.96
CA TYR A 165 -13.95 -2.86 -7.25
C TYR A 165 -13.85 -3.97 -8.29
N VAL A 166 -14.77 -4.01 -9.24
CA VAL A 166 -14.72 -4.91 -10.40
C VAL A 166 -14.41 -4.08 -11.63
N LYS A 167 -13.33 -4.41 -12.35
CA LYS A 167 -12.92 -3.69 -13.55
C LYS A 167 -14.09 -3.74 -14.53
N CYS A 168 -14.53 -2.57 -14.96
CA CYS A 168 -15.50 -2.53 -16.03
C CYS A 168 -14.79 -2.92 -17.31
N ASP A 169 -15.43 -3.80 -18.08
CA ASP A 169 -14.99 -4.07 -19.43
C ASP A 169 -14.83 -2.72 -20.13
N GLN A 170 -13.69 -2.53 -20.81
CA GLN A 170 -13.59 -1.44 -21.76
C GLN A 170 -14.83 -1.58 -22.62
N ALA A 171 -15.65 -0.55 -22.70
CA ALA A 171 -16.72 -0.57 -23.68
C ALA A 171 -16.02 -0.74 -25.03
N SER A 172 -15.96 -1.96 -25.54
CA SER A 172 -16.06 -2.15 -26.97
C SER A 172 -17.35 -1.43 -27.30
N GLY A 173 -17.20 -0.20 -27.79
CA GLY A 173 -18.27 0.54 -28.40
C GLY A 173 -18.80 -0.35 -29.51
N THR A 174 -19.77 -1.19 -29.17
CA THR A 174 -20.67 -1.74 -30.16
C THR A 174 -21.74 -0.68 -30.24
N PRO A 175 -21.86 0.03 -31.38
CA PRO A 175 -22.96 0.95 -31.58
C PRO A 175 -24.26 0.19 -31.29
N SER A 176 -25.07 0.69 -30.37
CA SER A 176 -26.42 0.18 -30.15
C SER A 176 -27.11 0.13 -31.50
N LYS A 177 -27.38 -1.07 -32.02
CA LYS A 177 -28.15 -1.27 -33.24
C LYS A 177 -29.46 -0.49 -33.08
N PRO A 178 -29.79 0.46 -33.96
CA PRO A 178 -31.06 1.17 -33.85
C PRO A 178 -32.18 0.14 -33.87
N LYS A 179 -33.07 0.24 -32.88
CA LYS A 179 -34.31 -0.52 -32.81
C LYS A 179 -35.07 -0.23 -34.11
N ALA A 180 -35.13 -1.21 -35.01
CA ALA A 180 -36.01 -1.13 -36.17
C ALA A 180 -37.45 -1.10 -35.65
N THR A 181 -38.01 0.09 -35.54
CA THR A 181 -39.45 0.27 -35.41
C THR A 181 -40.04 -0.20 -36.73
N GLY A 182 -40.66 -1.38 -36.70
CA GLY A 182 -41.51 -1.84 -37.79
C GLY A 182 -42.65 -0.84 -37.98
N ALA A 183 -42.68 -0.21 -39.15
CA ALA A 183 -43.89 0.39 -39.68
C ALA A 183 -44.54 -0.68 -40.58
N THR A 184 -45.64 -1.21 -40.07
CA THR A 184 -46.59 -2.06 -40.79
C THR A 184 -47.71 -1.15 -41.29
N GLY A 185 -48.05 -1.24 -42.59
CA GLY A 185 -49.28 -0.65 -43.14
C GLY A 185 -49.06 0.59 -44.00
#